data_AF-A0A4Q8B9I8-F1
#
_entry.id   AF-A0A4Q8B9I8-F1
#
_cell.length_a   1.000
_cell.length_b   1.000
_cell.length_c   1.000
_cell.angle_alpha   90.00
_cell.angle_beta   90.00
_cell.angle_gamma   90.00
#
_symmetry.space_group_name_H-M   'P 1'
#
loop_
_entity.id
_entity.type
_entity.pdbx_description
1 polymer ?
#
loop_
_entity_poly.entity_id
_entity_poly.type
_entity_poly.pdbx_seq_one_letter_code
_entity_poly.pdbx_strand_id
1 'polypeptide(L)'
;MAVERLPPHLGVDAEVPKFLLQSTYTIDGIKGLITDGGTKRVEVVRNMIEASGGRLESMYFSFGKNDTYVLCEMPDHKAAAALAIAIRAAGGVDSRITPVLTAEEVDEAVRVKEAYQPPGR
;
A
#
# COMPACT_ATOMS: atom_id res chain seq x y z
N MET A 1 -30.59 -7.51 -25.19
CA MET A 1 -29.42 -6.83 -24.59
C MET A 1 -29.71 -6.69 -23.11
N ALA A 2 -29.20 -7.60 -22.28
CA ALA A 2 -29.40 -7.56 -20.84
C ALA A 2 -28.46 -6.50 -20.25
N VAL A 3 -29.01 -5.58 -19.47
CA VAL A 3 -28.23 -4.63 -18.67
C VAL A 3 -27.69 -5.44 -17.50
N GLU A 4 -26.39 -5.76 -17.55
CA GLU A 4 -25.71 -6.44 -16.46
C GLU A 4 -25.75 -5.51 -15.24
N ARG A 5 -26.56 -5.87 -14.24
CA ARG A 5 -26.59 -5.18 -12.95
C ARG A 5 -25.23 -5.39 -12.28
N LEU A 6 -24.44 -4.32 -12.24
CA LEU A 6 -23.21 -4.25 -11.46
C LEU A 6 -23.49 -4.61 -9.98
N PRO A 7 -22.59 -5.36 -9.32
CA PRO A 7 -22.74 -5.77 -7.94
C PRO A 7 -22.81 -4.57 -6.98
N PRO A 8 -23.51 -4.71 -5.83
CA PRO A 8 -23.92 -3.62 -4.94
C PRO A 8 -22.81 -2.89 -4.18
N HIS A 9 -21.53 -3.15 -4.46
CA HIS A 9 -20.40 -2.44 -3.85
C HIS A 9 -19.94 -1.21 -4.67
N LEU A 10 -20.54 -0.97 -5.85
CA LEU A 10 -20.28 0.22 -6.67
C LEU A 10 -21.39 1.25 -6.47
N GLY A 11 -21.36 1.94 -5.34
CA GLY A 11 -22.21 3.09 -5.07
C GLY A 11 -21.35 4.28 -4.68
N VAL A 12 -21.07 5.18 -5.64
CA VAL A 12 -20.19 6.36 -5.53
C VAL A 12 -18.78 5.94 -5.10
N ASP A 13 -17.81 5.94 -6.03
CA ASP A 13 -16.43 5.50 -5.80
C ASP A 13 -15.89 6.02 -4.45
N ALA A 14 -15.99 5.21 -3.40
CA ALA A 14 -15.23 5.42 -2.20
C ALA A 14 -13.80 5.09 -2.62
N GLU A 15 -13.02 6.13 -2.91
CA GLU A 15 -11.64 5.99 -3.36
C GLU A 15 -10.90 5.12 -2.34
N VAL A 16 -10.50 3.92 -2.77
CA VAL A 16 -9.86 2.96 -1.87
C VAL A 16 -8.48 3.51 -1.53
N PRO A 17 -8.15 3.74 -0.25
CA PRO A 17 -6.91 4.42 0.12
C PRO A 17 -5.68 3.70 -0.42
N LYS A 18 -4.75 4.48 -0.98
CA LYS A 18 -3.49 3.99 -1.52
C LYS A 18 -2.37 4.07 -0.51
N PHE A 19 -1.51 3.06 -0.54
CA PHE A 19 -0.37 2.95 0.35
C PHE A 19 0.89 2.58 -0.42
N LEU A 20 1.97 3.28 -0.10
CA LEU A 20 3.32 2.91 -0.49
C LEU A 20 3.98 2.17 0.67
N LEU A 21 4.27 0.89 0.46
CA LEU A 21 5.12 0.10 1.34
C LEU A 21 6.56 0.10 0.80
N GLN A 22 7.49 0.59 1.61
CA GLN A 22 8.92 0.60 1.31
C GLN A 22 9.61 -0.33 2.31
N SER A 23 10.54 -1.16 1.85
CA SER A 23 11.26 -2.04 2.77
C SER A 23 12.69 -2.34 2.37
N THR A 24 13.51 -2.65 3.36
CA THR A 24 14.90 -3.11 3.22
C THR A 24 15.02 -4.49 3.84
N TYR A 25 15.66 -5.43 3.14
CA TYR A 25 15.86 -6.77 3.64
C TYR A 25 16.79 -6.79 4.86
N THR A 26 16.45 -7.64 5.81
CA THR A 26 17.42 -8.06 6.82
C THR A 26 18.39 -9.07 6.21
N ILE A 27 19.45 -9.42 6.95
CA ILE A 27 20.41 -10.45 6.50
C ILE A 27 19.73 -11.79 6.25
N ASP A 28 18.75 -12.17 7.06
CA ASP A 28 18.02 -13.42 6.85
C ASP A 28 16.96 -13.29 5.74
N GLY A 29 16.35 -12.11 5.62
CA GLY A 29 15.47 -11.80 4.51
C GLY A 29 16.12 -11.91 3.14
N ILE A 30 17.34 -11.37 2.99
CA ILE A 30 18.05 -11.42 1.70
C ILE A 30 18.51 -12.85 1.36
N LYS A 31 18.86 -13.69 2.34
CA LYS A 31 19.08 -15.13 2.11
C LYS A 31 17.81 -15.83 1.64
N GLY A 32 16.67 -15.46 2.22
CA GLY A 32 15.35 -15.89 1.75
C GLY A 32 15.11 -15.48 0.30
N LEU A 33 15.40 -14.23 -0.06
CA LEU A 33 15.29 -13.74 -1.44
C LEU A 33 16.17 -14.52 -2.42
N ILE A 34 17.42 -14.84 -2.07
CA ILE A 34 18.33 -15.64 -2.91
C ILE A 34 17.72 -17.01 -3.23
N THR A 35 16.98 -17.58 -2.28
CA THR A 35 16.33 -18.89 -2.44
C THR A 35 15.01 -18.80 -3.22
N ASP A 36 14.19 -17.79 -2.92
CA ASP A 36 12.85 -17.64 -3.51
C ASP A 36 12.87 -17.03 -4.92
N GLY A 37 13.81 -16.12 -5.18
CA GLY A 37 13.80 -15.24 -6.35
C GLY A 37 12.70 -14.16 -6.28
N GLY A 38 12.84 -13.12 -7.11
CA GLY A 38 11.95 -11.95 -7.09
C GLY A 38 10.49 -12.27 -7.43
N THR A 39 10.24 -13.08 -8.46
CA THR A 39 8.86 -13.41 -8.91
C THR A 39 8.03 -14.08 -7.83
N LYS A 40 8.60 -15.06 -7.12
CA LYS A 40 7.93 -15.71 -5.99
C LYS A 40 7.64 -14.73 -4.86
N ARG A 41 8.54 -13.78 -4.60
CA ARG A 41 8.29 -12.73 -3.60
C ARG A 41 7.14 -11.82 -3.99
N VAL A 42 6.97 -11.49 -5.28
CA VAL A 42 5.80 -10.75 -5.77
C VAL A 42 4.51 -11.52 -5.51
N GLU A 43 4.48 -12.83 -5.79
CA GLU A 43 3.30 -13.67 -5.53
C GLU A 43 2.95 -13.73 -4.03
N VAL A 44 3.95 -13.90 -3.16
CA VAL A 44 3.74 -13.88 -1.71
C VAL A 44 3.15 -12.55 -1.25
N VAL A 45 3.68 -11.42 -1.74
CA VAL A 45 3.17 -10.08 -1.39
C VAL A 45 1.74 -9.89 -1.92
N ARG A 46 1.46 -10.32 -3.15
CA ARG A 46 0.11 -10.26 -3.74
C ARG A 46 -0.90 -11.01 -2.88
N ASN A 47 -0.63 -12.27 -2.56
CA ASN A 47 -1.53 -13.12 -1.77
C ASN A 47 -1.79 -12.52 -0.38
N MET A 48 -0.76 -11.97 0.25
CA MET A 48 -0.88 -11.32 1.56
C MET A 48 -1.79 -10.08 1.52
N ILE A 49 -1.64 -9.24 0.49
CA ILE A 49 -2.48 -8.04 0.30
C ILE A 49 -3.93 -8.44 0.00
N GLU A 50 -4.14 -9.39 -0.92
CA GLU A 50 -5.47 -9.85 -1.32
C GLU A 50 -6.20 -10.57 -0.16
N ALA A 51 -5.49 -11.37 0.64
CA ALA A 51 -6.05 -11.98 1.86
C ALA A 51 -6.49 -10.95 2.91
N SER A 52 -5.94 -9.73 2.84
CA SER A 52 -6.32 -8.60 3.70
C SER A 52 -7.41 -7.71 3.08
N GLY A 53 -8.01 -8.14 1.96
CA GLY A 53 -9.04 -7.41 1.23
C GLY A 53 -8.50 -6.27 0.36
N GLY A 54 -7.18 -6.17 0.19
CA GLY A 54 -6.54 -5.15 -0.64
C GLY A 54 -6.27 -5.59 -2.07
N ARG A 55 -5.61 -4.72 -2.84
CA ARG A 55 -5.13 -5.01 -4.21
C ARG A 55 -3.69 -4.57 -4.38
N LEU A 56 -2.85 -5.47 -4.88
CA LEU A 56 -1.48 -5.12 -5.29
C LEU A 56 -1.51 -4.41 -6.66
N GLU A 57 -1.10 -3.15 -6.71
CA GLU A 57 -0.96 -2.42 -7.98
C GLU A 57 0.38 -2.69 -8.64
N SER A 58 1.47 -2.53 -7.89
CA SER A 58 2.82 -2.77 -8.40
C SER A 58 3.80 -3.10 -7.29
N MET A 59 4.85 -3.84 -7.64
CA MET A 59 5.99 -4.12 -6.79
C MET A 59 7.27 -4.00 -7.62
N TYR A 60 8.22 -3.23 -7.11
CA TYR A 60 9.54 -3.05 -7.72
C TYR A 60 10.63 -3.40 -6.72
N PHE A 61 11.75 -3.87 -7.26
CA PHE A 61 12.98 -4.09 -6.53
C PHE A 61 13.98 -3.01 -6.90
N SER A 62 14.76 -2.57 -5.94
CA SER A 62 15.73 -1.49 -6.10
C SER A 62 17.02 -1.81 -5.36
N PHE A 63 18.08 -1.10 -5.70
CA PHE A 63 19.39 -1.16 -5.05
C PHE A 63 19.74 0.19 -4.39
N GLY A 64 18.71 0.91 -3.95
CA GLY A 64 18.81 2.23 -3.29
C GLY A 64 18.65 2.15 -1.78
N LYS A 65 18.07 3.19 -1.19
CA LYS A 65 17.81 3.27 0.26
C LYS A 65 16.90 2.14 0.77
N ASN A 66 15.91 1.76 -0.04
CA ASN A 66 15.02 0.64 0.22
C ASN A 66 15.16 -0.38 -0.91
N ASP A 67 15.07 -1.66 -0.59
CA ASP A 67 15.21 -2.76 -1.56
C ASP A 67 13.93 -3.02 -2.33
N THR A 68 12.76 -2.68 -1.76
CA THR A 68 11.47 -2.84 -2.43
C THR A 68 10.57 -1.62 -2.28
N TYR A 69 9.74 -1.42 -3.30
CA TYR A 69 8.67 -0.44 -3.33
C TYR A 69 7.39 -1.16 -3.79
N VAL A 70 6.35 -1.13 -2.98
CA VAL A 70 5.06 -1.77 -3.25
C VAL A 70 3.99 -0.71 -3.18
N LEU A 71 3.26 -0.51 -4.28
CA LEU A 71 2.05 0.32 -4.29
C LEU A 71 0.84 -0.61 -4.23
N CYS A 72 -0.01 -0.40 -3.24
CA CYS A 72 -1.22 -1.19 -3.05
C CYS A 72 -2.38 -0.37 -2.52
N GLU A 73 -3.58 -0.90 -2.72
CA GLU A 73 -4.80 -0.41 -2.11
C GLU A 73 -5.17 -1.30 -0.93
N MET A 74 -5.70 -0.70 0.14
CA MET A 74 -6.21 -1.42 1.30
C MET A 74 -7.59 -0.90 1.69
N PRO A 75 -8.46 -1.74 2.30
CA PRO A 75 -9.83 -1.32 2.66
C PRO A 75 -9.89 -0.09 3.57
N ASP A 76 -8.95 0.01 4.51
CA ASP A 76 -8.82 1.15 5.43
C ASP A 76 -7.41 1.23 6.04
N HIS A 77 -7.17 2.27 6.83
CA HIS A 77 -5.90 2.48 7.55
C HIS A 77 -5.59 1.36 8.57
N LYS A 78 -6.61 0.68 9.12
CA LYS A 78 -6.41 -0.37 10.13
C LYS A 78 -5.89 -1.65 9.48
N ALA A 79 -6.44 -2.02 8.33
CA ALA A 79 -5.96 -3.12 7.51
C ALA A 79 -4.52 -2.87 7.05
N ALA A 80 -4.22 -1.66 6.58
CA ALA A 80 -2.86 -1.25 6.21
C ALA A 80 -1.88 -1.34 7.40
N ALA A 81 -2.28 -0.85 8.58
CA ALA A 81 -1.46 -0.92 9.78
C ALA A 81 -1.22 -2.37 10.23
N ALA A 82 -2.26 -3.22 10.21
CA ALA A 82 -2.15 -4.64 10.55
C ALA A 82 -1.16 -5.36 9.62
N LEU A 83 -1.25 -5.09 8.31
CA LEU A 83 -0.32 -5.60 7.30
C LEU A 83 1.14 -5.19 7.61
N ALA A 84 1.37 -3.90 7.88
CA ALA A 84 2.70 -3.39 8.19
C ALA A 84 3.28 -4.00 9.47
N ILE A 85 2.46 -4.17 10.51
CA ILE A 85 2.87 -4.83 11.75
C ILE A 85 3.25 -6.29 11.48
N ALA A 86 2.42 -7.03 10.74
CA ALA A 86 2.67 -8.43 10.41
C ALA A 86 3.98 -8.62 9.62
N ILE A 87 4.23 -7.76 8.61
CA ILE A 87 5.46 -7.78 7.82
C ILE A 87 6.68 -7.55 8.71
N ARG A 88 6.66 -6.52 9.56
CA ARG A 88 7.78 -6.21 10.45
C ARG A 88 8.01 -7.31 11.48
N ALA A 89 6.92 -7.87 12.04
CA ALA A 89 7.00 -8.95 13.02
C ALA A 89 7.62 -10.24 12.44
N ALA A 90 7.45 -10.50 11.14
CA ALA A 90 8.07 -11.63 10.47
C ALA A 90 9.61 -11.51 10.34
N GLY A 91 10.19 -10.32 10.52
CA GLY A 91 11.64 -10.11 10.63
C GLY A 91 12.45 -10.23 9.32
N GLY A 92 11.81 -10.55 8.19
CA GLY A 92 12.48 -10.63 6.89
C GLY A 92 12.86 -9.27 6.30
N VAL A 93 12.13 -8.21 6.66
CA VAL A 93 12.39 -6.85 6.18
C VAL A 93 12.13 -5.82 7.28
N ASP A 94 12.85 -4.71 7.25
CA ASP A 94 12.43 -3.47 7.92
C ASP A 94 11.58 -2.67 6.94
N SER A 95 10.30 -2.46 7.26
CA SER A 95 9.34 -1.83 6.34
C SER A 95 8.64 -0.60 6.93
N ARG A 96 8.23 0.32 6.07
CA ARG A 96 7.34 1.44 6.37
C ARG A 96 6.18 1.41 5.39
N ILE A 97 4.97 1.67 5.88
CA ILE A 97 3.78 1.89 5.06
C ILE A 97 3.39 3.36 5.19
N THR A 98 3.13 4.00 4.05
CA THR A 98 2.82 5.43 3.97
C THR A 98 1.55 5.59 3.14
N PRO A 99 0.47 6.20 3.67
CA PRO A 99 -0.65 6.62 2.85
C PRO A 99 -0.15 7.58 1.76
N VAL A 100 -0.62 7.41 0.53
CA VAL A 100 -0.28 8.28 -0.60
C VAL A 100 -1.55 8.78 -1.23
N LEU A 101 -1.51 10.01 -1.74
CA LEU A 101 -2.66 10.64 -2.39
C LEU A 101 -2.60 10.47 -3.91
N THR A 102 -3.75 10.28 -4.53
CA THR A 102 -3.95 10.45 -5.97
C THR A 102 -3.89 11.93 -6.35
N ALA A 103 -3.83 12.22 -7.65
CA ALA A 103 -3.89 13.60 -8.11
C ALA A 103 -5.26 14.22 -7.81
N GLU A 104 -6.31 13.41 -7.94
CA GLU A 104 -7.70 13.75 -7.66
C GLU A 104 -7.90 14.09 -6.17
N GLU A 105 -7.37 13.28 -5.24
CA GLU A 105 -7.40 13.60 -3.80
C GLU A 105 -6.69 14.92 -3.49
N VAL A 106 -5.57 15.21 -4.17
CA VAL A 106 -4.89 16.50 -4.03
C VAL A 106 -5.74 17.65 -4.60
N ASP A 107 -6.35 17.47 -5.78
CA ASP A 107 -7.25 18.45 -6.40
C ASP A 107 -8.46 18.79 -5.53
N GLU A 108 -8.98 17.80 -4.79
CA GLU A 108 -10.02 18.01 -3.79
C GLU A 108 -9.48 18.74 -2.56
N ALA A 109 -8.34 18.29 -2.02
CA ALA A 109 -7.73 18.86 -0.83
C ALA A 109 -7.40 20.36 -1.01
N VAL A 110 -6.88 20.77 -2.19
CA VAL A 110 -6.55 22.19 -2.44
C VAL A 110 -7.77 23.11 -2.55
N ARG A 111 -8.98 22.55 -2.73
CA ARG A 111 -10.24 23.33 -2.75
C ARG A 111 -10.81 23.54 -1.36
N VAL A 112 -10.35 22.79 -0.36
CA VAL A 112 -10.76 22.96 1.04
C VAL A 112 -10.16 24.27 1.57
N LYS A 113 -11.05 25.19 1.96
CA LYS A 113 -10.63 26.45 2.58
C LYS A 113 -10.41 26.22 4.07
N GLU A 114 -9.14 26.12 4.46
CA GLU A 114 -8.78 26.05 5.88
C GLU A 114 -8.95 27.41 6.56
N ALA A 115 -9.67 27.44 7.68
CA ALA A 115 -9.67 28.58 8.59
C ALA A 115 -8.40 28.55 9.47
N TYR A 116 -7.23 28.49 8.84
CA TYR A 116 -5.96 28.47 9.55
C TYR A 116 -5.52 29.89 9.90
N GLN A 117 -5.39 30.17 11.20
CA GLN A 117 -4.66 31.34 11.69
C GLN A 117 -3.26 30.87 12.12
N PRO A 118 -2.18 31.39 11.53
CA PRO A 118 -0.83 31.03 11.98
C PRO A 118 -0.59 31.52 13.41
N PRO A 119 0.17 30.78 14.22
CA PRO A 119 0.48 31.18 15.59
C PRO A 119 1.24 32.53 15.62
N GLY A 120 0.86 33.42 16.55
CA GLY A 120 1.49 34.73 16.72
C GLY A 120 0.65 35.95 16.29
N ARG A 121 -0.66 35.77 16.05
CA ARG A 121 -1.66 36.84 16.02
C ARG A 121 -2.69 36.64 17.12
#